data_AF-A0A1J5U6A4-F1
#
_entry.id   AF-A0A1J5U6A4-F1
#
_cell.length_a   1.000
_cell.length_b   1.000
_cell.length_c   1.000
_cell.angle_alpha   90.00
_cell.angle_beta   90.00
_cell.angle_gamma   90.00
#
_symmetry.space_group_name_H-M   'P 1'
#
loop_
_entity.id
_entity.type
_entity.pdbx_description
1 polymer ?
#
loop_
_entity_poly.entity_id
_entity_poly.type
_entity_poly.pdbx_seq_one_letter_code
_entity_poly.pdbx_strand_id
1 'polypeptide(L)'
;MKKNTILLKKPTKNEDSKIDSMYIENKIVITYPKDFGTIEKWFHQRIGGPEIIKRPLDQYTTLIWELCDGNNSVKDIIDIFDSKFGEEVAPAATRVQVFLEKLLELNLIMLK
;
A
#
# COMPACT_ATOMS: atom_id res chain seq x y z
N MET A 1 -13.85 4.17 14.64
CA MET A 1 -13.87 2.70 14.46
C MET A 1 -13.03 2.05 15.56
N LYS A 2 -13.45 0.91 16.12
CA LYS A 2 -12.69 0.24 17.20
C LYS A 2 -11.41 -0.38 16.62
N LYS A 3 -10.22 -0.08 17.17
CA LYS A 3 -8.91 -0.57 16.66
C LYS A 3 -8.87 -2.08 16.38
N ASN A 4 -9.53 -2.88 17.22
CA ASN A 4 -9.54 -4.35 17.09
C ASN A 4 -10.22 -4.85 15.79
N THR A 5 -11.13 -4.10 15.19
CA THR A 5 -11.83 -4.56 13.97
C THR A 5 -10.95 -4.41 12.72
N ILE A 6 -10.02 -3.45 12.71
CA ILE A 6 -9.13 -3.19 11.56
C ILE A 6 -8.06 -4.28 11.46
N LEU A 7 -7.56 -4.78 12.60
CA LEU A 7 -6.55 -5.83 12.63
C LEU A 7 -7.00 -7.13 11.95
N LEU A 8 -8.30 -7.38 11.92
CA LEU A 8 -8.91 -8.57 11.30
C LEU A 8 -9.24 -8.37 9.81
N LYS A 9 -9.17 -7.14 9.30
CA LYS A 9 -9.42 -6.85 7.89
C LYS A 9 -8.29 -7.36 7.02
N LYS A 10 -8.61 -7.74 5.79
CA LYS A 10 -7.65 -8.25 4.83
C LYS A 10 -7.35 -7.21 3.76
N PRO A 11 -6.15 -6.62 3.74
CA PRO A 11 -5.73 -5.75 2.65
C PRO A 11 -5.72 -6.51 1.32
N THR A 12 -6.33 -5.93 0.30
CA THR A 12 -6.37 -6.48 -1.06
C THR A 12 -6.05 -5.38 -2.05
N LYS A 13 -5.14 -5.63 -3.01
CA LYS A 13 -4.88 -4.71 -4.12
C LYS A 13 -6.17 -4.35 -4.85
N ASN A 14 -6.27 -3.08 -5.27
CA ASN A 14 -7.39 -2.64 -6.09
C ASN A 14 -7.30 -3.26 -7.49
N GLU A 15 -8.43 -3.74 -8.00
CA GLU A 15 -8.56 -4.49 -9.25
C GLU A 15 -8.73 -3.58 -10.49
N ASP A 16 -8.67 -2.25 -10.33
CA ASP A 16 -8.69 -1.33 -11.46
C ASP A 16 -7.50 -1.60 -12.40
N SER A 17 -7.83 -1.88 -13.67
CA SER A 17 -6.88 -2.15 -14.76
C SER A 17 -5.80 -1.09 -14.99
N LYS A 18 -5.97 0.13 -14.45
CA LYS A 18 -5.00 1.22 -14.56
C LYS A 18 -3.91 1.15 -13.50
N ILE A 19 -4.07 0.33 -12.46
CA ILE A 19 -3.02 0.02 -11.50
C ILE A 19 -2.24 -1.18 -12.02
N ASP A 20 -0.92 -1.03 -12.05
CA ASP A 20 0.00 -2.13 -12.34
C ASP A 20 1.16 -2.10 -11.33
N SER A 21 1.83 -3.23 -11.16
CA SER A 21 3.03 -3.32 -10.34
C SER A 21 3.98 -4.35 -10.92
N MET A 22 5.24 -3.95 -11.16
CA MET A 22 6.25 -4.83 -11.75
C MET A 22 7.52 -4.88 -10.91
N TYR A 23 8.22 -6.01 -11.01
CA TYR A 23 9.53 -6.20 -10.39
C TYR A 23 10.63 -5.54 -11.22
N ILE A 24 11.40 -4.65 -10.59
CA ILE A 24 12.61 -4.03 -11.14
C ILE A 24 13.70 -4.14 -10.06
N GLU A 25 14.80 -4.84 -10.38
CA GLU A 25 15.95 -4.96 -9.47
C GLU A 25 15.55 -5.40 -8.04
N ASN A 26 14.72 -6.46 -7.94
CA ASN A 26 14.18 -7.03 -6.70
C ASN A 26 13.28 -6.10 -5.86
N LYS A 27 12.80 -5.00 -6.46
CA LYS A 27 11.84 -4.09 -5.84
C LYS A 27 10.62 -3.97 -6.71
N ILE A 28 9.46 -3.79 -6.08
CA ILE A 28 8.24 -3.51 -6.83
C ILE A 28 8.17 -2.03 -7.15
N VAL A 29 7.80 -1.70 -8.39
CA VAL A 29 7.39 -0.36 -8.79
C VAL A 29 5.90 -0.39 -9.09
N ILE A 30 5.11 0.31 -8.30
CA ILE A 30 3.67 0.48 -8.55
C ILE A 30 3.49 1.63 -9.53
N THR A 31 2.66 1.44 -10.55
CA THR A 31 2.26 2.47 -11.49
C THR A 31 0.75 2.68 -11.46
N TYR A 32 0.33 3.94 -11.37
CA TYR A 32 -1.08 4.29 -11.26
C TYR A 32 -1.33 5.73 -11.75
N PRO A 33 -2.57 6.07 -12.18
CA PRO A 33 -2.94 7.44 -12.57
C PRO A 33 -2.79 8.43 -11.41
N LYS A 34 -2.44 9.68 -11.71
CA LYS A 34 -2.26 10.71 -10.68
C LYS A 34 -3.52 11.04 -9.87
N ASP A 35 -4.69 10.83 -10.45
CA ASP A 35 -6.02 11.11 -9.88
C ASP A 35 -6.61 9.94 -9.06
N PHE A 36 -5.83 8.89 -8.80
CA PHE A 36 -6.31 7.72 -8.05
C PHE A 36 -6.60 7.98 -6.57
N GLY A 37 -6.03 9.04 -6.00
CA GLY A 37 -6.26 9.42 -4.60
C GLY A 37 -7.54 10.22 -4.40
N THR A 38 -8.01 10.31 -3.15
CA THR A 38 -9.27 10.99 -2.77
C THR A 38 -9.25 12.52 -2.90
N ILE A 39 -8.13 13.12 -3.33
CA ILE A 39 -7.98 14.59 -3.44
C ILE A 39 -8.59 15.06 -4.77
N GLU A 40 -9.90 15.26 -4.68
CA GLU A 40 -10.79 16.18 -5.42
C GLU A 40 -10.52 16.50 -6.90
N LYS A 41 -11.60 16.30 -7.68
CA LYS A 41 -11.91 16.78 -9.05
C LYS A 41 -11.60 18.27 -9.34
N TRP A 42 -11.14 19.05 -8.37
CA TRP A 42 -10.91 20.49 -8.51
C TRP A 42 -9.51 20.85 -9.06
N PHE A 43 -8.57 19.90 -9.10
CA PHE A 43 -7.18 20.17 -9.52
C PHE A 43 -6.87 19.94 -11.02
N HIS A 44 -7.87 19.70 -11.87
CA HIS A 44 -7.62 19.37 -13.28
C HIS A 44 -7.15 20.53 -14.16
N GLN A 45 -7.25 21.79 -13.73
CA GLN A 45 -6.94 22.92 -14.62
C GLN A 45 -5.53 23.51 -14.45
N ARG A 46 -4.73 23.10 -13.46
CA ARG A 46 -3.47 23.83 -13.16
C ARG A 46 -2.31 22.99 -12.62
N ILE A 47 -2.18 21.71 -12.99
CA ILE A 47 -0.97 20.96 -12.63
C ILE A 47 -0.36 20.28 -13.86
N GLY A 48 0.65 20.91 -14.44
CA GLY A 48 1.59 20.23 -15.34
C GLY A 48 2.40 19.19 -14.56
N GLY A 49 2.40 17.95 -15.03
CA GLY A 49 3.10 16.81 -14.46
C GLY A 49 2.66 15.51 -15.14
N PRO A 50 3.37 14.38 -14.91
CA PRO A 50 3.05 13.13 -15.58
C PRO A 50 1.67 12.61 -15.15
N GLU A 51 0.91 12.10 -16.13
CA GLU A 51 -0.40 11.49 -15.91
C GLU A 51 -0.31 10.19 -15.10
N ILE A 52 0.84 9.51 -15.20
CA ILE A 52 1.16 8.27 -14.49
C ILE A 52 2.21 8.53 -13.41
N ILE A 53 1.91 8.07 -12.20
CA ILE A 53 2.84 8.05 -11.08
C ILE A 53 3.58 6.72 -11.06
N LYS A 54 4.90 6.77 -10.87
CA LYS A 54 5.74 5.60 -10.57
C LYS A 54 6.17 5.68 -9.12
N ARG A 55 5.88 4.63 -8.36
CA ARG A 55 6.25 4.53 -6.95
C ARG A 55 7.13 3.30 -6.72
N PRO A 56 8.46 3.46 -6.75
CA PRO A 56 9.35 2.38 -6.34
C PRO A 56 9.18 2.13 -4.85
N LEU A 57 9.08 0.85 -4.49
CA LEU A 57 9.05 0.38 -3.11
C LEU A 57 10.46 -0.02 -2.68
N ASP A 58 10.72 0.05 -1.38
CA ASP A 58 11.91 -0.57 -0.78
C ASP A 58 11.62 -2.04 -0.46
N GLN A 59 12.59 -2.74 0.14
CA GLN A 59 12.43 -4.15 0.50
C GLN A 59 11.31 -4.40 1.53
N TYR A 60 11.07 -3.44 2.43
CA TYR A 60 10.11 -3.56 3.52
C TYR A 60 8.67 -3.38 2.98
N THR A 61 8.48 -2.31 2.22
CA THR A 61 7.19 -1.96 1.60
C THR A 61 6.85 -2.88 0.43
N THR A 62 7.84 -3.44 -0.27
CA THR A 62 7.63 -4.53 -1.25
C THR A 62 6.96 -5.73 -0.58
N LEU A 63 7.49 -6.22 0.55
CA LEU A 63 6.87 -7.33 1.26
C LEU A 63 5.42 -7.03 1.67
N ILE A 64 5.18 -5.86 2.28
CA ILE A 64 3.83 -5.49 2.72
C ILE A 64 2.87 -5.42 1.53
N TRP A 65 3.29 -4.84 0.39
CA TRP A 65 2.50 -4.79 -0.83
C TRP A 65 2.16 -6.19 -1.36
N GLU A 66 3.13 -7.11 -1.40
CA GLU A 66 2.88 -8.48 -1.83
C GLU A 66 1.82 -9.17 -0.97
N LEU A 67 1.91 -9.02 0.36
CA LEU A 67 0.96 -9.58 1.31
C LEU A 67 -0.44 -8.94 1.27
N CYS A 68 -0.62 -7.82 0.57
CA CYS A 68 -1.95 -7.23 0.30
C CYS A 68 -2.68 -8.00 -0.81
N ASP A 69 -2.88 -9.31 -0.62
CA ASP A 69 -3.46 -10.24 -1.59
C ASP A 69 -4.88 -10.69 -1.21
N GLY A 70 -5.41 -10.19 -0.09
CA GLY A 70 -6.70 -10.60 0.46
C GLY A 70 -6.67 -11.92 1.23
N ASN A 71 -5.51 -12.56 1.39
CA ASN A 71 -5.36 -13.78 2.19
C ASN A 71 -4.95 -13.45 3.62
N ASN A 72 -4.07 -12.47 3.79
CA ASN A 72 -3.50 -12.05 5.07
C ASN A 72 -4.32 -10.92 5.71
N SER A 73 -4.58 -11.01 7.01
CA SER A 73 -5.12 -9.89 7.78
C SER A 73 -4.04 -8.85 8.08
N VAL A 74 -4.44 -7.64 8.47
CA VAL A 74 -3.48 -6.61 8.93
C VAL A 74 -2.62 -7.15 10.07
N LYS A 75 -3.18 -7.93 10.99
CA LYS A 75 -2.42 -8.59 12.06
C LYS A 75 -1.38 -9.56 11.49
N ASP A 76 -1.77 -10.42 10.55
CA ASP A 76 -0.85 -11.40 9.95
C ASP A 76 0.31 -10.69 9.24
N ILE A 77 0.03 -9.59 8.53
CA ILE A 77 1.06 -8.77 7.88
C ILE A 77 2.03 -8.19 8.90
N ILE A 78 1.55 -7.68 10.04
CA ILE A 78 2.40 -7.18 11.12
C ILE A 78 3.29 -8.29 11.66
N ASP A 79 2.72 -9.46 11.96
CA ASP A 79 3.45 -10.58 12.52
C ASP A 79 4.51 -11.13 11.55
N ILE A 80 4.18 -11.25 10.26
CA ILE A 80 5.12 -11.68 9.20
C ILE A 80 6.24 -10.64 9.03
N PHE A 81 5.90 -9.36 9.02
CA PHE A 81 6.84 -8.26 8.86
C PHE A 81 7.83 -8.18 10.04
N ASP A 82 7.32 -8.29 11.26
CA ASP A 82 8.13 -8.30 12.49
C ASP A 82 9.02 -9.54 12.56
N SER A 83 8.49 -10.73 12.24
CA SER A 83 9.26 -11.97 12.21
C SER A 83 10.42 -11.94 11.21
N LYS A 84 10.23 -11.28 10.06
CA LYS A 84 11.25 -11.23 9.00
C LYS A 84 12.37 -10.21 9.27
N PHE A 85 12.06 -9.08 9.90
CA PHE A 85 13.01 -7.96 10.02
C PHE A 85 13.34 -7.55 11.47
N GLY A 86 12.57 -8.02 12.46
CA GLY A 86 12.84 -7.85 13.89
C GLY A 86 13.08 -6.41 14.32
N GLU A 87 14.18 -6.19 15.05
CA GLU A 87 14.49 -4.91 15.69
C GLU A 87 14.66 -3.75 14.68
N GLU A 88 15.09 -4.02 13.44
CA GLU A 88 15.25 -2.98 12.41
C GLU A 88 13.93 -2.25 12.10
N VAL A 89 12.81 -2.97 12.28
CA VAL A 89 11.47 -2.51 11.94
C VAL A 89 10.59 -2.26 13.16
N ALA A 90 11.14 -2.31 14.37
CA ALA A 90 10.39 -2.04 15.59
C ALA A 90 10.04 -0.54 15.76
N PRO A 91 8.77 -0.18 16.04
CA PRO A 91 7.59 -1.04 16.14
C PRO A 91 7.02 -1.42 14.76
N ALA A 92 6.92 -2.72 14.48
CA ALA A 92 6.43 -3.24 13.19
C ALA A 92 5.00 -2.79 12.88
N ALA A 93 4.13 -2.81 13.90
CA ALA A 93 2.75 -2.39 13.78
C ALA A 93 2.61 -0.95 13.23
N THR A 94 3.45 -0.02 13.70
CA THR A 94 3.42 1.37 13.23
C THR A 94 3.86 1.48 11.78
N ARG A 95 4.94 0.80 11.39
CA ARG A 95 5.44 0.83 10.00
C ARG A 95 4.43 0.26 9.01
N VAL A 96 3.83 -0.89 9.35
CA VAL A 96 2.78 -1.51 8.51
C VAL A 96 1.55 -0.60 8.42
N GLN A 97 1.08 -0.04 9.54
CA GLN A 97 -0.09 0.83 9.55
C GLN A 97 0.11 2.07 8.68
N VAL A 98 1.23 2.78 8.84
CA VAL A 98 1.53 3.99 8.04
C VAL A 98 1.55 3.66 6.54
N PHE A 99 2.14 2.53 6.16
CA PHE A 99 2.19 2.16 4.75
C PHE A 99 0.81 1.74 4.20
N LEU A 100 0.03 0.95 4.95
CA LEU A 100 -1.32 0.56 4.54
C LEU A 100 -2.27 1.77 4.45
N GLU A 101 -2.20 2.70 5.42
CA GLU A 101 -2.92 3.98 5.36
C GLU A 101 -2.56 4.72 4.08
N LYS A 102 -1.26 4.78 3.73
CA LYS A 102 -0.85 5.45 2.51
C LYS A 102 -1.40 4.79 1.24
N LEU A 103 -1.45 3.46 1.19
CA LEU A 103 -2.02 2.74 0.05
C LEU A 103 -3.55 2.94 -0.04
N LEU A 104 -4.25 3.01 1.10
CA LEU A 104 -5.68 3.29 1.16
C LEU A 104 -6.01 4.72 0.69
N GLU A 105 -5.26 5.72 1.13
CA GLU A 105 -5.41 7.12 0.68
C GLU A 105 -5.29 7.27 -0.84
N LEU A 106 -4.47 6.42 -1.47
CA LEU A 106 -4.21 6.41 -2.90
C LEU A 106 -5.12 5.45 -3.66
N ASN A 107 -6.06 4.81 -2.96
CA ASN A 107 -6.97 3.81 -3.51
C ASN A 107 -6.25 2.64 -4.21
N LEU A 108 -5.01 2.33 -3.79
CA LEU A 108 -4.20 1.23 -4.34
C LEU A 108 -4.55 -0.12 -3.70
N ILE A 109 -5.16 -0.09 -2.52
CA ILE A 109 -5.69 -1.27 -1.82
C ILE A 109 -7.07 -0.95 -1.23
N MET A 110 -7.78 -2.00 -0.84
CA MET A 110 -9.01 -1.95 -0.06
C MET A 110 -8.89 -2.88 1.16
N LEU A 111 -9.67 -2.63 2.20
CA LEU A 111 -9.80 -3.53 3.36
C LEU A 111 -11.10 -4.34 3.26
N LYS A 112 -11.00 -5.65 3.06
CA LYS A 112 -12.15 -6.57 3.05
C LYS A 112 -12.40 -7.13 4.46
#